data_AF-G0MIF4-F1
#
_entry.id   AF-G0MIF4-F1
#
_cell.length_a   1.000
_cell.length_b   1.000
_cell.length_c   1.000
_cell.angle_alpha   90.00
_cell.angle_beta   90.00
_cell.angle_gamma   90.00
#
_symmetry.space_group_name_H-M   'P 1'
#
loop_
_entity.id
_entity.type
_entity.pdbx_description
1 polymer ?
#
loop_
_entity_poly.entity_id
_entity_poly.type
_entity_poly.pdbx_seq_one_letter_code
_entity_poly.pdbx_strand_id
1 'polypeptide(L)'
;MNSVFIIFLLSITVVNSHRFKRAPCDSTYEAWTEWTTCDKDCGFCGTQTRTRICTPVSGCTEVSCTGDASESQPCSTTDDVCLYPSPSCCPHTYQKKADISTRRFYCGLE
;
A
#
# COMPACT_ATOMS: atom_id res chain seq x y z
N MET A 1 46.97 -16.37 -61.22
CA MET A 1 45.68 -16.15 -61.91
C MET A 1 44.79 -17.33 -61.55
N ASN A 2 43.52 -17.05 -61.24
CA ASN A 2 42.44 -17.95 -60.77
C ASN A 2 42.06 -17.79 -59.30
N SER A 3 41.40 -16.63 -59.11
CA SER A 3 40.47 -16.24 -58.05
C SER A 3 39.67 -17.38 -57.45
N VAL A 4 39.83 -17.56 -56.14
CA VAL A 4 38.92 -18.32 -55.28
C VAL A 4 37.65 -17.47 -55.09
N PHE A 5 36.56 -17.87 -55.74
CA PHE A 5 35.22 -17.33 -55.58
C PHE A 5 34.47 -18.19 -54.55
N ILE A 6 34.45 -17.84 -53.25
CA ILE A 6 33.43 -18.32 -52.30
C ILE A 6 33.14 -17.23 -51.26
N ILE A 7 32.17 -16.37 -51.58
CA ILE A 7 31.04 -15.94 -50.73
C ILE A 7 31.28 -16.01 -49.20
N PHE A 8 31.82 -14.95 -48.59
CA PHE A 8 31.67 -14.70 -47.14
C PHE A 8 30.42 -13.84 -46.91
N LEU A 9 29.25 -14.44 -47.16
CA LEU A 9 27.98 -13.92 -46.69
C LEU A 9 27.81 -14.30 -45.23
N LEU A 10 27.66 -13.28 -44.38
CA LEU A 10 26.86 -13.31 -43.17
C LEU A 10 27.20 -14.40 -42.13
N SER A 11 28.32 -14.27 -41.45
CA SER A 11 28.40 -14.74 -40.05
C SER A 11 27.90 -13.64 -39.11
N ILE A 12 26.66 -13.17 -39.33
CA ILE A 12 25.88 -12.63 -38.21
C ILE A 12 25.74 -13.83 -37.27
N THR A 13 26.55 -13.87 -36.22
CA THR A 13 26.34 -14.81 -35.14
C THR A 13 24.92 -14.56 -34.66
N VAL A 14 24.03 -15.51 -34.90
CA VAL A 14 22.71 -15.54 -34.29
C VAL A 14 22.98 -15.50 -32.79
N VAL A 15 22.87 -14.32 -32.17
CA VAL A 15 22.78 -14.21 -30.73
C VAL A 15 21.49 -14.93 -30.37
N ASN A 16 21.65 -16.20 -29.97
CA ASN A 16 20.57 -17.01 -29.48
C ASN A 16 20.14 -16.40 -28.16
N SER A 17 19.21 -15.44 -28.25
CA SER A 17 18.60 -14.79 -27.10
C SER A 17 17.64 -15.79 -26.48
N HIS A 18 18.21 -16.76 -25.75
CA HIS A 18 17.45 -17.52 -24.78
C HIS A 18 16.87 -16.51 -23.80
N ARG A 19 15.61 -16.12 -24.03
CA ARG A 19 14.75 -15.47 -23.05
C ARG A 19 14.58 -16.49 -21.92
N PHE A 20 15.51 -16.49 -20.97
CA PHE A 20 15.29 -17.15 -19.69
C PHE A 20 14.07 -16.45 -19.09
N LYS A 21 12.89 -17.07 -19.17
CA LYS A 21 11.75 -16.65 -18.36
C LYS A 21 12.24 -16.81 -16.93
N ARG A 22 12.74 -15.73 -16.33
CA ARG A 22 12.91 -15.66 -14.88
C ARG A 22 11.55 -16.02 -14.31
N ALA A 23 11.51 -16.96 -13.38
CA ALA A 23 10.31 -17.18 -12.59
C ALA A 23 9.85 -15.81 -12.07
N PRO A 24 8.54 -15.49 -12.11
CA PRO A 24 8.05 -14.24 -11.56
C PRO A 24 8.55 -14.10 -10.13
N CYS A 25 9.28 -13.02 -9.85
CA CYS A 25 9.66 -12.66 -8.49
C CYS A 25 8.45 -12.03 -7.83
N ASP A 26 7.46 -12.86 -7.50
CA ASP A 26 6.26 -12.41 -6.83
C ASP A 26 6.53 -12.42 -5.32
N SER A 27 7.01 -11.30 -4.78
CA SER A 27 7.10 -11.15 -3.33
C SER A 27 5.71 -11.00 -2.74
N THR A 28 5.50 -11.67 -1.62
CA THR A 28 4.22 -11.65 -0.90
C THR A 28 4.38 -10.85 0.39
N TYR A 29 3.33 -10.12 0.74
CA TYR A 29 3.23 -9.56 2.07
C TYR A 29 3.07 -10.66 3.11
N GLU A 30 3.72 -10.48 4.25
CA GLU A 30 3.41 -11.20 5.48
C GLU A 30 2.01 -10.82 5.98
N ALA A 31 1.56 -11.51 7.04
CA ALA A 31 0.36 -11.13 7.75
C ALA A 31 0.48 -9.68 8.27
N TRP A 32 -0.65 -8.98 8.28
CA TRP A 32 -0.73 -7.69 8.97
C TRP A 32 -0.41 -7.84 10.45
N THR A 33 0.23 -6.83 11.03
CA THR A 33 0.28 -6.70 12.48
C THR A 33 -1.12 -6.50 13.05
N GLU A 34 -1.24 -6.73 14.34
CA GLU A 34 -2.38 -6.21 15.10
C GLU A 34 -2.48 -4.68 14.94
N TRP A 35 -3.70 -4.18 15.09
CA TRP A 35 -3.94 -2.74 15.14
C TRP A 35 -3.27 -2.13 16.37
N THR A 36 -2.69 -0.94 16.23
CA THR A 36 -2.25 -0.16 17.38
C THR A 36 -3.43 0.19 18.27
N THR A 37 -3.14 0.49 19.53
CA THR A 37 -4.13 1.13 20.40
C THR A 37 -4.63 2.42 19.75
N CYS A 38 -5.91 2.72 19.98
CA CYS A 38 -6.52 3.94 19.47
C CYS A 38 -5.81 5.17 20.08
N ASP A 39 -5.46 6.15 19.24
CA ASP A 39 -4.73 7.33 19.70
C ASP A 39 -5.58 8.33 20.50
N LYS A 40 -6.91 8.22 20.42
CA LYS A 40 -7.89 9.05 21.15
C LYS A 40 -9.13 8.24 21.51
N ASP A 41 -9.66 8.50 22.69
CA ASP A 41 -10.86 7.85 23.24
C ASP A 41 -12.05 8.81 23.41
N CYS A 42 -12.11 9.87 22.61
CA CYS A 42 -13.20 10.84 22.64
C CYS A 42 -13.66 11.21 21.22
N GLY A 43 -14.90 11.67 21.08
CA GLY A 43 -15.40 12.39 19.90
C GLY A 43 -15.36 11.64 18.58
N PHE A 44 -15.30 10.30 18.58
CA PHE A 44 -15.03 9.45 17.41
C PHE A 44 -13.84 9.94 16.57
N CYS A 45 -12.83 10.43 17.28
CA CYS A 45 -11.70 11.14 16.72
C CYS A 45 -10.44 10.28 16.57
N GLY A 46 -10.49 9.06 17.08
CA GLY A 46 -9.34 8.19 17.15
C GLY A 46 -8.94 7.62 15.80
N THR A 47 -7.67 7.33 15.64
CA THR A 47 -7.09 6.59 14.52
C THR A 47 -6.21 5.49 15.06
N GLN A 48 -6.30 4.32 14.45
CA GLN A 48 -5.40 3.19 14.69
C GLN A 48 -4.72 2.79 13.38
N THR A 49 -3.51 2.27 13.50
CA THR A 49 -2.69 1.88 12.35
C THR A 49 -2.27 0.43 12.46
N ARG A 50 -1.97 -0.18 11.32
CA ARG A 50 -1.31 -1.48 11.25
C ARG A 50 -0.33 -1.49 10.09
N THR A 51 0.65 -2.37 10.15
CA THR A 51 1.68 -2.51 9.12
C THR A 51 1.84 -3.96 8.70
N ARG A 52 2.49 -4.16 7.56
CA ARG A 52 2.87 -5.48 7.07
C ARG A 52 4.21 -5.39 6.36
N ILE A 53 4.96 -6.49 6.38
CA ILE A 53 6.29 -6.54 5.78
C ILE A 53 6.20 -7.25 4.43
N CYS A 54 6.85 -6.70 3.41
CA CYS A 54 7.00 -7.34 2.12
C CYS A 54 8.30 -8.16 2.12
N THR A 55 8.18 -9.49 2.05
CA THR A 55 9.34 -10.39 2.05
C THR A 55 9.61 -10.96 0.67
N PRO A 56 10.88 -10.99 0.21
CA PRO A 56 11.23 -11.65 -1.04
C PRO A 56 11.03 -13.16 -0.94
N VAL A 57 10.55 -13.77 -2.01
CA VAL A 57 10.61 -15.23 -2.18
C VAL A 57 12.07 -15.63 -2.42
N SER A 58 12.48 -16.78 -1.87
CA SER A 58 13.85 -17.30 -1.96
C SER A 58 14.37 -17.30 -3.40
N GLY A 59 15.51 -16.64 -3.63
CA GLY A 59 16.17 -16.57 -4.95
C GLY A 59 15.95 -15.25 -5.70
N CYS A 60 15.19 -14.31 -5.16
CA CYS A 60 14.99 -12.97 -5.72
C CYS A 60 15.83 -11.92 -4.97
N THR A 61 16.49 -11.04 -5.73
CA THR A 61 17.27 -9.90 -5.20
C THR A 61 16.43 -8.63 -5.06
N GLU A 62 15.30 -8.56 -5.75
CA GLU A 62 14.38 -7.41 -5.75
C GLU A 62 13.06 -7.81 -5.08
N VAL A 63 12.59 -6.94 -4.18
CA VAL A 63 11.33 -7.08 -3.44
C VAL A 63 10.32 -6.13 -4.05
N SER A 64 9.18 -6.63 -4.51
CA SER A 64 8.11 -5.83 -5.13
C SER A 64 6.72 -6.37 -4.77
N CYS A 65 6.10 -5.80 -3.73
CA CYS A 65 4.72 -6.09 -3.40
C CYS A 65 3.79 -5.01 -3.97
N THR A 66 2.59 -5.41 -4.39
CA THR A 66 1.55 -4.47 -4.85
C THR A 66 0.65 -4.07 -3.69
N GLY A 67 0.46 -2.76 -3.50
CA GLY A 67 -0.39 -2.16 -2.45
C GLY A 67 0.41 -1.51 -1.33
N ASP A 68 -0.30 -1.04 -0.30
CA ASP A 68 0.33 -0.29 0.79
C ASP A 68 0.91 -1.21 1.88
N ALA A 69 2.03 -0.80 2.48
CA ALA A 69 2.66 -1.49 3.61
C ALA A 69 2.10 -1.02 4.98
N SER A 70 1.30 0.04 4.98
CA SER A 70 0.70 0.66 6.16
C SER A 70 -0.75 0.99 5.87
N GLU A 71 -1.60 0.81 6.87
CA GLU A 71 -3.02 1.13 6.79
C GLU A 71 -3.45 1.88 8.05
N SER A 72 -4.34 2.85 7.88
CA SER A 72 -4.91 3.65 8.97
C SER A 72 -6.42 3.62 8.87
N GLN A 73 -7.11 3.51 10.00
CA GLN A 73 -8.57 3.58 10.06
C GLN A 73 -9.06 4.33 11.30
N PRO A 74 -10.27 4.92 11.25
CA PRO A 74 -10.92 5.48 12.44
C PRO A 74 -11.10 4.42 13.53
N CYS A 75 -10.98 4.85 14.78
CA CYS A 75 -11.26 4.05 15.97
C CYS A 75 -11.90 4.93 17.05
N SER A 76 -12.14 4.32 18.22
CA SER A 76 -12.94 4.83 19.34
C SER A 76 -14.42 4.45 19.24
N THR A 77 -14.94 3.95 20.36
CA THR A 77 -16.36 3.61 20.56
C THR A 77 -17.02 4.57 21.56
N THR A 78 -16.35 5.66 21.93
CA THR A 78 -16.77 6.54 23.02
C THR A 78 -17.45 7.79 22.47
N ASP A 79 -18.62 8.08 23.04
CA ASP A 79 -19.41 9.29 22.77
C ASP A 79 -18.91 10.52 23.55
N ASP A 80 -17.82 10.39 24.31
CA ASP A 80 -17.30 11.44 25.17
C ASP A 80 -16.81 12.64 24.36
N VAL A 81 -17.10 13.84 24.84
CA VAL A 81 -16.70 15.07 24.16
C VAL A 81 -15.21 15.32 24.41
N CYS A 82 -14.42 15.41 23.34
CA CYS A 82 -13.05 15.88 23.45
C CYS A 82 -13.03 17.33 23.95
N LEU A 83 -12.29 17.59 25.03
CA LEU A 83 -12.09 18.94 25.53
C LEU A 83 -11.06 19.69 24.67
N TYR A 84 -11.14 21.02 24.67
CA TYR A 84 -10.11 21.88 24.08
C TYR A 84 -8.72 21.48 24.61
N PRO A 85 -7.67 21.39 23.77
CA PRO A 85 -7.53 21.93 22.41
C PRO A 85 -7.81 20.96 21.24
N SER A 86 -8.53 19.85 21.43
CA SER A 86 -8.75 18.88 20.34
C SER A 86 -9.64 19.43 19.19
N PRO A 87 -9.15 19.52 17.95
CA PRO A 87 -9.97 19.86 16.79
C PRO A 87 -10.90 18.69 16.41
N SER A 88 -11.97 18.98 15.66
CA SER A 88 -12.87 17.96 15.11
C SER A 88 -12.16 17.08 14.10
N CYS A 89 -12.37 15.77 14.16
CA CYS A 89 -11.60 14.80 13.39
C CYS A 89 -12.29 14.33 12.12
N CYS A 90 -13.18 15.14 11.57
CA CYS A 90 -13.73 14.85 10.26
C CYS A 90 -12.60 14.99 9.24
N PRO A 91 -12.25 13.91 8.51
CA PRO A 91 -11.29 14.01 7.41
C PRO A 91 -11.77 15.07 6.43
N HIS A 92 -10.89 15.68 5.63
CA HIS A 92 -11.27 16.74 4.68
C HIS A 92 -12.42 16.38 3.72
N THR A 93 -12.69 15.09 3.53
CA THR A 93 -13.81 14.55 2.74
C THR A 93 -15.16 14.62 3.43
N TYR A 94 -15.20 14.78 4.76
CA TYR A 94 -16.41 14.78 5.58
C TYR A 94 -16.56 16.10 6.33
N GLN A 95 -17.79 16.55 6.54
CA GLN A 95 -18.10 17.73 7.33
C GLN A 95 -18.70 17.37 8.68
N LYS A 96 -18.40 18.19 9.69
CA LYS A 96 -19.00 18.08 11.02
C LYS A 96 -20.47 18.49 10.94
N LYS A 97 -21.36 17.50 11.07
CA LYS A 97 -22.82 17.68 11.11
C LYS A 97 -23.32 17.50 12.54
N ALA A 98 -24.47 18.11 12.85
CA ALA A 98 -25.13 17.99 14.14
C ALA A 98 -26.43 17.21 13.96
N ASP A 99 -26.58 16.11 14.70
CA ASP A 99 -27.86 15.45 14.88
C ASP A 99 -28.57 16.07 16.08
N ILE A 100 -29.59 16.87 15.79
CA ILE A 100 -30.37 17.60 16.79
C ILE A 100 -31.21 16.63 17.64
N SER A 101 -31.64 15.51 17.06
CA SER A 101 -32.49 14.53 17.74
C SER A 101 -31.73 13.79 18.84
N THR A 102 -30.48 13.42 18.57
CA THR A 102 -29.61 12.72 19.52
C THR A 102 -28.64 13.63 20.26
N ARG A 103 -28.59 14.93 19.91
CA ARG A 103 -27.64 15.93 20.43
C ARG A 103 -26.18 15.53 20.24
N ARG A 104 -25.87 14.91 19.10
CA ARG A 104 -24.52 14.42 18.77
C ARG A 104 -23.93 15.13 17.56
N PHE A 105 -22.61 15.26 17.55
CA PHE A 105 -21.88 15.64 16.35
C PHE A 105 -21.38 14.38 15.64
N TYR A 106 -21.47 14.36 14.31
CA TYR A 106 -20.98 13.26 13.49
C TYR A 106 -20.32 13.81 12.23
N CYS A 107 -19.46 13.00 11.60
CA CYS A 107 -18.88 13.34 10.31
C CYS A 107 -19.76 12.76 9.21
N GLY A 108 -20.28 13.60 8.32
CA GLY A 108 -21.12 13.20 7.20
C GLY A 108 -20.57 13.71 5.87
N LEU A 109 -20.87 13.01 4.79
CA LEU A 109 -20.71 13.56 3.43
C LEU A 109 -21.70 14.71 3.24
N GLU A 110 -21.39 15.67 2.38
CA GLU A 110 -22.35 16.70 1.99
C GLU A 110 -23.61 16.07 1.38
#